data_AF-A0A961NM60-F1
#
_entry.id   AF-A0A961NM60-F1
#
_cell.length_a   1.000
_cell.length_b   1.000
_cell.length_c   1.000
_cell.angle_alpha   90.00
_cell.angle_beta   90.00
_cell.angle_gamma   90.00
#
_symmetry.space_group_name_H-M   'P 1'
#
loop_
_entity.id
_entity.type
_entity.pdbx_description
1 polymer ?
#
loop_
_entity_poly.entity_id
_entity_poly.type
_entity_poly.pdbx_seq_one_letter_code
_entity_poly.pdbx_strand_id
1 'polypeptide(L)'
;LSDWMELADNDRIPERLRHEILAAGFVRAFLIGNDTLAQAFAEPLSKNRAALKDDLELYLKSDANRAQLMGLLVILRNPGLRPYVNSGLPRDVAINEIHNYRDNWWCAVRRPNEQTTNSNPANPKPTGLNIDKEVYELNNRYSLHRMAWWDQQYALLLFNRTPFNNLPFLSAEQRSQASQQWNRMQSMETAPNLLIARLLHIADRHRADDLLPEALHLAVRATRYGCTDDHTTQYSQRAFQYLHRHFPDSAWTRKTPYYY
;
A
#
# COMPACT_ATOMS: atom_id res chain seq x y z
N LEU A 1 7.55 6.90 12.98
CA LEU A 1 6.43 5.96 13.18
C LEU A 1 6.15 5.72 14.68
N SER A 2 6.99 6.20 15.61
CA SER A 2 6.68 6.22 17.06
C SER A 2 5.37 6.95 17.37
N ASP A 3 5.11 8.08 16.72
CA ASP A 3 3.86 8.84 16.90
C ASP A 3 2.60 8.04 16.53
N TRP A 4 2.72 7.07 15.61
CA TRP A 4 1.61 6.21 15.23
C TRP A 4 1.25 5.23 16.35
N MET A 5 2.24 4.79 17.13
CA MET A 5 1.99 3.95 18.29
C MET A 5 1.30 4.75 19.40
N GLU A 6 1.79 5.97 19.66
CA GLU A 6 1.17 6.89 20.64
C GLU A 6 -0.30 7.19 20.28
N LEU A 7 -0.59 7.41 18.99
CA LEU A 7 -1.97 7.59 18.52
C LEU A 7 -2.80 6.31 18.69
N ALA A 8 -2.23 5.14 18.41
CA ALA A 8 -2.93 3.87 18.60
C ALA A 8 -3.26 3.55 20.07
N ASP A 9 -2.48 4.07 21.01
CA ASP A 9 -2.69 3.86 22.45
C ASP A 9 -3.59 4.94 23.10
N ASN A 10 -3.87 6.04 22.39
CA ASN A 10 -4.63 7.17 22.92
C ASN A 10 -6.13 6.86 23.05
N ASP A 11 -6.63 6.76 24.28
CA ASP A 11 -8.03 6.46 24.62
C ASP A 11 -9.06 7.53 24.21
N ARG A 12 -8.59 8.73 23.84
CA ARG A 12 -9.45 9.76 23.23
C ARG A 12 -9.78 9.44 21.77
N ILE A 13 -9.05 8.51 21.15
CA ILE A 13 -9.31 8.05 19.79
C ILE A 13 -10.26 6.86 19.85
N PRO A 14 -11.38 6.86 19.08
CA PRO A 14 -12.30 5.74 19.04
C PRO A 14 -11.58 4.43 18.73
N GLU A 15 -11.95 3.35 19.42
CA GLU A 15 -11.29 2.04 19.34
C GLU A 15 -11.06 1.58 17.89
N ARG A 16 -12.11 1.70 17.06
CA ARG A 16 -12.04 1.40 15.63
C ARG A 16 -10.87 2.12 14.94
N LEU A 17 -10.72 3.41 15.19
CA LEU A 17 -9.70 4.24 14.57
C LEU A 17 -8.30 3.86 15.09
N ARG A 18 -8.17 3.50 16.36
CA ARG A 18 -6.92 2.92 16.90
C ARG A 18 -6.53 1.64 16.17
N HIS A 19 -7.48 0.76 15.87
CA HIS A 19 -7.22 -0.48 15.12
C HIS A 19 -6.80 -0.21 13.66
N GLU A 20 -7.37 0.81 13.02
CA GLU A 20 -6.93 1.25 11.68
C GLU A 20 -5.53 1.88 11.72
N ILE A 21 -5.20 2.65 12.76
CA ILE A 21 -3.86 3.21 12.97
C ILE A 21 -2.83 2.10 13.17
N LEU A 22 -3.14 1.07 13.97
CA LEU A 22 -2.29 -0.11 14.15
C LEU A 22 -2.05 -0.85 12.84
N ALA A 23 -3.13 -1.12 12.09
CA ALA A 23 -3.06 -1.80 10.79
C ALA A 23 -2.20 -1.02 9.78
N ALA A 24 -2.42 0.29 9.65
CA ALA A 24 -1.63 1.13 8.77
C ALA A 24 -0.19 1.29 9.26
N GLY A 25 0.04 1.38 10.58
CA GLY A 25 1.36 1.38 11.19
C GLY A 25 2.17 0.13 10.86
N PHE A 26 1.55 -1.05 10.98
CA PHE A 26 2.14 -2.33 10.58
C PHE A 26 2.55 -2.34 9.11
N VAL A 27 1.63 -2.02 8.19
CA VAL A 27 1.92 -2.02 6.75
C VAL A 27 3.04 -1.02 6.42
N ARG A 28 3.01 0.19 6.99
CA ARG A 28 4.06 1.20 6.77
C ARG A 28 5.42 0.72 7.26
N ALA A 29 5.50 0.21 8.49
CA ALA A 29 6.74 -0.28 9.08
C ALA A 29 7.33 -1.43 8.26
N PHE A 30 6.49 -2.37 7.84
CA PHE A 30 6.87 -3.47 6.98
C PHE A 30 7.37 -3.00 5.61
N LEU A 31 6.65 -2.08 4.96
CA LEU A 31 7.03 -1.58 3.64
C LEU A 31 8.36 -0.80 3.68
N ILE A 32 8.70 -0.10 4.77
CA ILE A 32 10.00 0.58 4.87
C ILE A 32 11.14 -0.31 5.39
N GLY A 33 10.89 -1.59 5.65
CA GLY A 33 11.89 -2.54 6.15
C GLY A 33 12.30 -2.30 7.60
N ASN A 34 11.42 -1.71 8.42
CA ASN A 34 11.66 -1.55 9.85
C ASN A 34 10.99 -2.70 10.62
N ASP A 35 11.69 -3.83 10.67
CA ASP A 35 11.15 -5.09 11.20
C ASP A 35 10.80 -5.01 12.69
N THR A 36 11.64 -4.37 13.50
CA THR A 36 11.38 -4.14 14.93
C THR A 36 10.05 -3.39 15.13
N LEU A 37 9.83 -2.36 14.31
CA LEU A 37 8.61 -1.56 14.43
C LEU A 37 7.40 -2.27 13.82
N ALA A 38 7.57 -3.06 12.77
CA ALA A 38 6.52 -3.89 12.22
C ALA A 38 6.03 -4.93 13.24
N GLN A 39 6.96 -5.57 13.97
CA GLN A 39 6.62 -6.47 15.08
C GLN A 39 5.92 -5.74 16.22
N ALA A 40 6.38 -4.55 16.58
CA ALA A 40 5.75 -3.73 17.62
C ALA A 40 4.29 -3.34 17.29
N PHE A 41 3.96 -3.12 16.01
CA PHE A 41 2.56 -2.91 15.59
C PHE A 41 1.77 -4.23 15.47
N ALA A 42 2.42 -5.31 15.04
CA ALA A 42 1.77 -6.61 14.86
C ALA A 42 1.27 -7.21 16.17
N GLU A 43 1.97 -7.00 17.29
CA GLU A 43 1.59 -7.55 18.59
C GLU A 43 0.23 -7.03 19.13
N PRO A 44 -0.02 -5.72 19.30
CA PRO A 44 -1.33 -5.24 19.72
C PRO A 44 -2.39 -5.49 18.64
N LEU A 45 -2.02 -5.48 17.35
CA LEU A 45 -2.96 -5.73 16.27
C LEU A 45 -3.49 -7.18 16.27
N SER A 46 -2.65 -8.17 16.59
CA SER A 46 -3.08 -9.58 16.68
C SER A 46 -4.05 -9.82 17.84
N LYS A 47 -3.91 -9.07 18.94
CA LYS A 47 -4.80 -9.15 20.12
C LYS A 47 -6.16 -8.48 19.86
N ASN A 48 -6.16 -7.38 19.10
CA ASN A 48 -7.33 -6.51 18.96
C ASN A 48 -8.11 -6.69 17.65
N ARG A 49 -7.59 -7.47 16.69
CA ARG A 49 -8.32 -7.86 15.47
C ARG A 49 -8.30 -9.37 15.27
N ALA A 50 -9.38 -10.03 15.66
CA ALA A 50 -9.56 -11.47 15.51
C ALA A 50 -9.29 -11.98 14.07
N ALA A 51 -9.73 -11.23 13.05
CA ALA A 51 -9.53 -11.59 11.65
C ALA A 51 -8.05 -11.63 11.20
N LEU A 52 -7.15 -10.96 11.91
CA LEU A 52 -5.71 -10.91 11.60
C LEU A 52 -4.86 -11.77 12.54
N LYS A 53 -5.46 -12.31 13.60
CA LYS A 53 -4.75 -12.90 14.73
C LYS A 53 -3.77 -14.00 14.28
N ASP A 54 -4.27 -14.99 13.56
CA ASP A 54 -3.48 -16.17 13.19
C ASP A 54 -2.32 -15.81 12.26
N ASP A 55 -2.58 -14.95 11.27
CA ASP A 55 -1.57 -14.45 10.32
C ASP A 55 -0.46 -13.65 11.04
N LEU A 56 -0.84 -12.76 11.96
CA LEU A 56 0.12 -11.93 12.70
C LEU A 56 0.88 -12.73 13.76
N GLU A 57 0.27 -13.71 14.41
CA GLU A 57 0.98 -14.61 15.33
C GLU A 57 2.03 -15.45 14.60
N LEU A 58 1.74 -15.93 13.39
CA LEU A 58 2.72 -16.61 12.55
C LEU A 58 3.86 -15.68 12.14
N TYR A 59 3.55 -14.43 11.77
CA TYR A 59 4.56 -13.41 11.48
C TYR A 59 5.47 -13.14 12.68
N LEU A 60 4.90 -12.95 13.88
CA LEU A 60 5.64 -12.68 15.11
C LEU A 60 6.54 -13.86 15.56
N LYS A 61 6.17 -15.09 15.21
CA LYS A 61 6.96 -16.30 15.50
C LYS A 61 8.03 -16.60 14.44
N SER A 62 7.99 -15.93 13.29
CA SER A 62 8.91 -16.19 12.19
C SER A 62 10.31 -15.64 12.48
N ASP A 63 11.35 -16.38 12.09
CA ASP A 63 12.71 -15.86 12.07
C ASP A 63 12.88 -14.75 11.01
N ALA A 64 14.03 -14.07 11.01
CA ALA A 64 14.28 -12.97 10.09
C ALA A 64 14.20 -13.37 8.60
N ASN A 65 14.54 -14.61 8.25
CA ASN A 65 14.48 -15.09 6.88
C ASN A 65 13.04 -15.28 6.41
N ARG A 66 12.17 -15.85 7.27
CA ARG A 66 10.77 -16.16 6.95
C ARG A 66 9.82 -14.99 7.21
N ALA A 67 10.16 -14.06 8.11
CA ALA A 67 9.32 -12.92 8.48
C ALA A 67 8.97 -12.02 7.28
N GLN A 68 9.89 -11.82 6.34
CA GLN A 68 9.62 -11.03 5.13
C GLN A 68 8.55 -11.68 4.24
N LEU A 69 8.63 -12.99 4.02
CA LEU A 69 7.61 -13.74 3.28
C LEU A 69 6.27 -13.74 4.02
N MET A 70 6.32 -13.99 5.33
CA MET A 70 5.11 -14.04 6.15
C MET A 70 4.43 -12.67 6.21
N GLY A 71 5.17 -11.58 6.31
CA GLY A 71 4.61 -10.23 6.28
C GLY A 71 3.92 -9.90 4.95
N LEU A 72 4.50 -10.33 3.81
CA LEU A 72 3.81 -10.23 2.51
C LEU A 72 2.53 -11.06 2.50
N LEU A 73 2.55 -12.28 3.06
CA LEU A 73 1.38 -13.12 3.16
C LEU A 73 0.28 -12.53 4.04
N VAL A 74 0.63 -11.94 5.19
CA VAL A 74 -0.34 -11.21 6.03
C VAL A 74 -1.04 -10.14 5.18
N ILE A 75 -0.29 -9.36 4.40
CA ILE A 75 -0.88 -8.32 3.55
C ILE A 75 -1.74 -8.93 2.43
N LEU A 76 -1.25 -9.97 1.75
CA LEU A 76 -1.94 -10.60 0.61
C LEU A 76 -3.22 -11.36 1.00
N ARG A 77 -3.24 -11.96 2.21
CA ARG A 77 -4.42 -12.63 2.77
C ARG A 77 -5.48 -11.64 3.26
N ASN A 78 -5.09 -10.39 3.52
CA ASN A 78 -5.95 -9.40 4.16
C ASN A 78 -6.12 -8.14 3.28
N PRO A 79 -7.04 -8.15 2.29
CA PRO A 79 -7.22 -7.07 1.32
C PRO A 79 -7.59 -5.71 1.90
N GLY A 80 -8.03 -5.61 3.15
CA GLY A 80 -8.26 -4.33 3.80
C GLY A 80 -6.97 -3.64 4.30
N LEU A 81 -5.84 -4.36 4.43
CA LEU A 81 -4.58 -3.80 4.91
C LEU A 81 -3.96 -2.81 3.90
N ARG A 82 -3.61 -1.61 4.38
CA ARG A 82 -3.09 -0.50 3.58
C ARG A 82 -2.24 0.46 4.43
N PRO A 83 -1.32 1.26 3.85
CA PRO A 83 -0.38 2.09 4.61
C PRO A 83 -0.96 3.45 5.08
N TYR A 84 -2.28 3.58 5.12
CA TYR A 84 -2.99 4.79 5.53
C TYR A 84 -4.29 4.46 6.24
N VAL A 85 -4.74 5.38 7.09
CA VAL A 85 -6.06 5.31 7.72
C VAL A 85 -7.08 5.82 6.71
N ASN A 86 -8.17 5.09 6.50
CA ASN A 86 -9.23 5.54 5.60
C ASN A 86 -9.86 6.84 6.08
N SER A 87 -9.92 7.83 5.20
CA SER A 87 -10.76 9.02 5.38
C SER A 87 -12.16 8.74 4.85
N GLY A 88 -13.18 9.03 5.66
CA GLY A 88 -14.58 8.88 5.24
C GLY A 88 -15.22 7.58 5.72
N LEU A 89 -16.07 6.99 4.88
CA LEU A 89 -16.80 5.78 5.24
C LEU A 89 -15.86 4.58 5.33
N PRO A 90 -16.07 3.71 6.33
CA PRO A 90 -15.29 2.50 6.42
C PRO A 90 -15.64 1.49 5.32
N ARG A 91 -14.78 0.47 5.18
CA ARG A 91 -15.12 -0.77 4.47
C ARG A 91 -16.43 -1.34 5.03
N ASP A 92 -17.29 -1.80 4.13
CA ASP A 92 -18.51 -2.53 4.41
C ASP A 92 -18.30 -4.06 4.47
N VAL A 93 -17.11 -4.54 4.09
CA VAL A 93 -16.65 -5.93 4.22
C VAL A 93 -15.51 -6.06 5.24
N ALA A 94 -15.26 -7.28 5.71
CA ALA A 94 -14.18 -7.55 6.66
C ALA A 94 -12.79 -7.25 6.07
N ILE A 95 -11.78 -7.07 6.94
CA ILE A 95 -10.42 -6.74 6.48
C ILE A 95 -9.77 -7.89 5.69
N ASN A 96 -10.20 -9.12 5.93
CA ASN A 96 -9.74 -10.34 5.26
C ASN A 96 -10.61 -10.71 4.04
N GLU A 97 -11.57 -9.86 3.67
CA GLU A 97 -12.47 -10.09 2.54
C GLU A 97 -12.15 -9.16 1.36
N ILE A 98 -12.27 -9.72 0.15
CA ILE A 98 -12.15 -8.96 -1.10
C ILE A 98 -13.40 -8.11 -1.29
N HIS A 99 -13.20 -6.81 -1.48
CA HIS A 99 -14.25 -5.90 -1.90
C HIS A 99 -14.32 -5.81 -3.43
N ASN A 100 -15.50 -5.99 -4.02
CA ASN A 100 -15.64 -6.09 -5.47
C ASN A 100 -15.37 -4.77 -6.22
N TYR A 101 -15.45 -3.63 -5.54
CA TYR A 101 -15.16 -2.31 -6.13
C TYR A 101 -13.70 -1.88 -5.97
N ARG A 102 -12.77 -2.84 -5.83
CA ARG A 102 -11.32 -2.59 -5.73
C ARG A 102 -10.87 -1.67 -4.61
N ASP A 103 -11.71 -1.49 -3.60
CA ASP A 103 -11.24 -1.07 -2.29
C ASP A 103 -10.47 -2.26 -1.72
N ASN A 104 -9.26 -2.53 -2.20
CA ASN A 104 -8.38 -3.60 -1.72
C ASN A 104 -6.94 -3.10 -1.79
N TRP A 105 -6.21 -3.25 -0.70
CA TRP A 105 -4.87 -2.76 -0.46
C TRP A 105 -4.77 -1.25 -0.70
N TRP A 106 -3.81 -0.82 -1.53
CA TRP A 106 -3.61 0.58 -1.85
C TRP A 106 -3.38 0.80 -3.34
N CYS A 107 -3.80 2.00 -3.78
CA CYS A 107 -3.41 2.56 -5.07
C CYS A 107 -2.09 3.32 -4.94
N ALA A 108 -1.37 3.43 -6.05
CA ALA A 108 -0.33 4.44 -6.19
C ALA A 108 -0.95 5.82 -6.08
N VAL A 109 -0.26 6.77 -5.44
CA VAL A 109 -0.74 8.15 -5.42
C VAL A 109 -0.32 8.81 -6.73
N ARG A 110 -1.28 8.97 -7.64
CA ARG A 110 -1.05 9.62 -8.93
C ARG A 110 -0.63 11.07 -8.72
N ARG A 111 0.60 11.42 -9.13
CA ARG A 111 0.99 12.82 -9.24
C ARG A 111 0.32 13.41 -10.49
N PRO A 112 -0.33 14.59 -10.41
CA PRO A 112 -1.05 15.18 -11.54
C PRO A 112 -0.22 15.40 -12.81
N ASN A 113 1.11 15.34 -12.72
CA ASN A 113 2.04 15.63 -13.82
C ASN A 113 2.60 14.38 -14.52
N GLU A 114 2.18 13.17 -14.15
CA GLU A 114 2.54 11.93 -14.86
C GLU A 114 1.49 11.56 -15.93
N GLN A 115 0.97 12.57 -16.63
CA GLN A 115 0.26 12.36 -17.89
C GLN A 115 1.29 12.25 -19.02
N THR A 116 1.55 11.01 -19.44
CA THR A 116 1.90 10.60 -20.81
C THR A 116 3.01 11.39 -21.51
N THR A 117 4.28 11.01 -21.29
CA THR A 117 5.25 11.06 -22.38
C THR A 117 5.06 9.81 -23.23
N ASN A 118 4.18 9.87 -24.22
CA ASN A 118 4.38 9.11 -25.45
C ASN A 118 3.77 9.85 -26.67
N SER A 119 4.61 9.93 -27.71
CA SER A 119 4.42 10.40 -29.09
C SER A 119 4.29 11.91 -29.40
N ASN A 120 5.43 12.61 -29.50
CA ASN A 120 5.89 13.27 -30.75
C ASN A 120 7.28 13.96 -30.57
N PRO A 121 8.23 13.84 -31.53
CA PRO A 121 9.54 14.49 -31.43
C PRO A 121 9.50 15.86 -32.12
N ALA A 122 9.14 16.92 -31.40
CA ALA A 122 9.47 18.29 -31.81
C ALA A 122 9.36 19.29 -30.66
N ASN A 123 10.48 19.96 -30.39
CA ASN A 123 10.60 21.32 -29.81
C ASN A 123 10.57 21.51 -28.28
N PRO A 124 11.19 22.61 -27.77
CA PRO A 124 12.38 22.52 -26.94
C PRO A 124 12.14 22.86 -25.47
N LYS A 125 13.09 22.46 -24.62
CA LYS A 125 13.11 22.69 -23.17
C LYS A 125 12.80 24.16 -22.81
N PRO A 126 11.84 24.44 -21.91
CA PRO A 126 11.75 25.73 -21.26
C PRO A 126 12.74 25.79 -20.08
N THR A 127 13.65 26.74 -20.19
CA THR A 127 14.48 27.29 -19.14
C THR A 127 13.64 27.96 -18.05
N GLY A 128 13.95 27.67 -16.78
CA GLY A 128 13.64 28.50 -15.60
C GLY A 128 12.17 28.61 -15.20
N LEU A 129 11.71 27.75 -14.29
CA LEU A 129 10.35 27.80 -13.75
C LEU A 129 10.29 28.61 -12.44
N ASN A 130 9.48 29.69 -12.48
CA ASN A 130 9.00 30.43 -11.31
C ASN A 130 7.69 29.79 -10.83
N ILE A 131 7.72 29.19 -9.65
CA ILE A 131 6.78 28.15 -9.17
C ILE A 131 5.40 28.71 -8.79
N ASP A 132 5.29 30.01 -8.49
CA ASP A 132 4.08 30.56 -7.89
C ASP A 132 2.96 30.87 -8.89
N LYS A 133 3.31 31.09 -10.17
CA LYS A 133 2.34 31.47 -11.21
C LYS A 133 1.62 30.25 -11.81
N GLU A 134 2.28 29.10 -11.84
CA GLU A 134 1.73 27.85 -12.40
C GLU A 134 0.65 27.24 -11.49
N VAL A 135 0.79 27.39 -10.17
CA VAL A 135 -0.19 26.87 -9.18
C VAL A 135 -1.54 27.57 -9.31
N TYR A 136 -1.54 28.88 -9.61
CA TYR A 136 -2.77 29.64 -9.78
C TYR A 136 -3.50 29.29 -11.09
N GLU A 137 -2.76 29.03 -12.17
CA GLU A 137 -3.34 28.68 -13.47
C GLU A 137 -3.72 27.20 -13.60
N LEU A 138 -3.04 26.27 -12.91
CA LEU A 138 -3.44 24.86 -12.81
C LEU A 138 -4.80 24.73 -12.14
N ASN A 139 -5.05 25.48 -11.05
CA ASN A 139 -6.35 25.50 -10.38
C ASN A 139 -7.50 26.03 -11.25
N ASN A 140 -7.20 26.88 -12.25
CA ASN A 140 -8.21 27.47 -13.12
C ASN A 140 -8.44 26.72 -14.45
N ARG A 141 -7.51 25.85 -14.89
CA ARG A 141 -7.66 25.09 -16.15
C ARG A 141 -8.33 23.73 -15.99
N TYR A 142 -8.36 23.16 -14.79
CA TYR A 142 -9.20 22.00 -14.51
C TYR A 142 -10.59 22.49 -14.10
N SER A 143 -11.53 22.52 -15.05
CA SER A 143 -12.93 22.76 -14.70
C SER A 143 -13.37 21.73 -13.66
N LEU A 144 -13.61 22.17 -12.43
CA LEU A 144 -14.03 21.40 -11.26
C LEU A 144 -15.42 20.73 -11.41
N HIS A 145 -15.95 20.62 -12.62
CA HIS A 145 -17.30 20.14 -12.94
C HIS A 145 -17.35 18.69 -13.44
N ARG A 146 -16.21 17.98 -13.55
CA ARG A 146 -16.17 16.56 -13.95
C ARG A 146 -15.57 15.60 -12.92
N MET A 147 -15.31 16.06 -11.70
CA MET A 147 -14.87 15.21 -10.60
C MET A 147 -16.07 14.89 -9.70
N ALA A 148 -16.25 13.62 -9.36
CA ALA A 148 -17.22 13.23 -8.35
C ALA A 148 -16.83 13.89 -7.01
N TRP A 149 -17.81 14.26 -6.18
CA TRP A 149 -17.62 15.02 -4.94
C TRP A 149 -16.56 14.43 -3.97
N TRP A 150 -16.26 13.13 -4.10
CA TRP A 150 -15.26 12.41 -3.33
C TRP A 150 -13.82 12.81 -3.73
N ASP A 151 -13.54 13.04 -5.02
CA ASP A 151 -12.20 13.37 -5.53
C ASP A 151 -11.68 14.72 -5.02
N GLN A 152 -12.57 15.68 -4.71
CA GLN A 152 -12.16 16.99 -4.19
C GLN A 152 -11.62 16.91 -2.75
N GLN A 153 -12.17 16.05 -1.90
CA GLN A 153 -11.67 15.88 -0.53
C GLN A 153 -10.39 15.03 -0.49
N TYR A 154 -10.31 14.00 -1.34
CA TYR A 154 -9.08 13.23 -1.53
C TYR A 154 -7.95 14.11 -2.06
N ALA A 155 -8.25 15.04 -2.98
CA ALA A 155 -7.27 15.97 -3.50
C ALA A 155 -6.69 16.91 -2.43
N LEU A 156 -7.51 17.42 -1.51
CA LEU A 156 -7.05 18.32 -0.44
C LEU A 156 -6.20 17.61 0.63
N LEU A 157 -6.45 16.32 0.89
CA LEU A 157 -5.65 15.51 1.82
C LEU A 157 -4.39 14.92 1.15
N LEU A 158 -4.43 14.65 -0.15
CA LEU A 158 -3.33 13.99 -0.88
C LEU A 158 -2.37 14.96 -1.58
N PHE A 159 -2.84 16.09 -2.10
CA PHE A 159 -2.03 17.01 -2.90
C PHE A 159 -1.46 18.20 -2.13
N ASN A 160 -1.82 18.37 -0.86
CA ASN A 160 -1.09 19.30 -0.01
C ASN A 160 0.27 18.67 0.30
N ARG A 161 1.38 19.28 -0.14
CA ARG A 161 2.74 18.72 -0.05
C ARG A 161 3.19 18.39 1.39
N THR A 162 2.41 18.78 2.39
CA THR A 162 2.61 18.54 3.82
C THR A 162 1.25 18.57 4.54
N PRO A 163 0.45 17.48 4.50
CA PRO A 163 -0.86 17.47 5.16
C PRO A 163 -0.75 17.64 6.68
N PHE A 164 0.46 17.54 7.22
CA PHE A 164 0.76 17.63 8.65
C PHE A 164 1.18 19.03 9.12
N ASN A 165 1.45 19.99 8.21
CA ASN A 165 1.97 21.30 8.61
C ASN A 165 1.01 22.07 9.54
N ASN A 166 -0.30 21.85 9.39
CA ASN A 166 -1.36 22.50 10.15
C ASN A 166 -1.96 21.63 11.26
N LEU A 167 -1.28 20.57 11.71
CA LEU A 167 -1.74 19.73 12.83
C LEU A 167 -1.16 20.27 14.15
N PRO A 168 -1.93 21.04 14.95
CA PRO A 168 -1.40 21.76 16.11
C PRO A 168 -0.97 20.85 17.26
N PHE A 169 -1.39 19.58 17.25
CA PHE A 169 -1.01 18.59 18.26
C PHE A 169 0.34 17.90 17.98
N LEU A 170 0.91 18.07 16.79
CA LEU A 170 2.22 17.50 16.43
C LEU A 170 3.33 18.54 16.63
N SER A 171 4.43 18.13 17.25
CA SER A 171 5.66 18.94 17.31
C SER A 171 6.24 19.18 15.90
N ALA A 172 7.14 20.17 15.77
CA ALA A 172 7.81 20.43 14.49
C ALA A 172 8.60 19.22 13.97
N GLU A 173 9.23 18.47 14.88
CA GLU A 173 9.97 17.26 14.56
C GLU A 173 9.04 16.14 14.07
N GLN A 174 7.92 15.91 14.76
CA GLN A 174 6.92 14.93 14.36
C GLN A 174 6.32 15.27 12.98
N ARG A 175 6.08 16.57 12.69
CA ARG A 175 5.61 17.03 11.38
C ARG A 175 6.65 16.80 10.28
N SER A 176 7.94 17.00 10.56
CA SER A 176 9.04 16.71 9.64
C SER A 176 9.12 15.21 9.33
N GLN A 177 9.10 14.36 10.36
CA GLN A 177 9.12 12.91 10.22
C GLN A 177 7.88 12.36 9.49
N ALA A 178 6.69 12.88 9.78
CA ALA A 178 5.46 12.53 9.09
C ALA A 178 5.53 12.90 7.60
N SER A 179 6.09 14.07 7.27
CA SER A 179 6.27 14.53 5.89
C SER A 179 7.28 13.67 5.12
N GLN A 180 8.41 13.29 5.73
CA GLN A 180 9.37 12.39 5.10
C GLN A 180 8.77 11.00 4.84
N GLN A 181 8.05 10.45 5.82
CA GLN A 181 7.37 9.17 5.65
C GLN A 181 6.30 9.24 4.56
N TRP A 182 5.51 10.30 4.54
CA TRP A 182 4.51 10.54 3.50
C TRP A 182 5.13 10.57 2.12
N ASN A 183 6.22 11.31 1.92
CA ASN A 183 6.90 11.36 0.62
C ASN A 183 7.39 9.98 0.15
N ARG A 184 7.88 9.12 1.07
CA ARG A 184 8.25 7.74 0.75
C ARG A 184 7.05 6.87 0.39
N MET A 185 5.89 7.09 1.02
CA MET A 185 4.66 6.35 0.69
C MET A 185 4.05 6.81 -0.64
N GLN A 186 4.15 8.11 -0.94
CA GLN A 186 3.62 8.72 -2.17
C GLN A 186 4.34 8.26 -3.43
N SER A 187 5.59 7.82 -3.32
CA SER A 187 6.34 7.23 -4.43
C SER A 187 6.11 5.72 -4.59
N MET A 188 5.19 5.13 -3.84
CA MET A 188 4.92 3.69 -3.94
C MET A 188 4.08 3.38 -5.18
N GLU A 189 4.48 2.32 -5.87
CA GLU A 189 3.67 1.67 -6.88
C GLU A 189 2.33 1.17 -6.28
N THR A 190 1.43 0.76 -7.16
CA THR A 190 0.22 0.04 -6.75
C THR A 190 0.59 -1.19 -5.91
N ALA A 191 -0.28 -1.54 -4.95
CA ALA A 191 0.01 -2.67 -4.06
C ALA A 191 0.36 -3.96 -4.79
N PRO A 192 -0.40 -4.38 -5.84
CA PRO A 192 -0.09 -5.64 -6.52
C PRO A 192 1.31 -5.64 -7.14
N ASN A 193 1.73 -4.54 -7.77
CA ASN A 193 3.05 -4.42 -8.38
C ASN A 193 4.17 -4.52 -7.34
N LEU A 194 4.08 -3.72 -6.27
CA LEU A 194 5.08 -3.69 -5.21
C LEU A 194 5.19 -5.04 -4.47
N LEU A 195 4.04 -5.66 -4.15
CA LEU A 195 3.99 -6.95 -3.46
C LEU A 195 4.56 -8.07 -4.32
N ILE A 196 4.24 -8.11 -5.62
CA ILE A 196 4.82 -9.08 -6.57
C ILE A 196 6.34 -8.88 -6.68
N ALA A 197 6.80 -7.65 -6.83
CA ALA A 197 8.23 -7.35 -6.97
C ALA A 197 9.03 -7.86 -5.76
N ARG A 198 8.55 -7.58 -4.54
CA ARG A 198 9.17 -8.07 -3.30
C ARG A 198 9.10 -9.58 -3.18
N LEU A 199 7.96 -10.18 -3.53
CA LEU A 199 7.76 -11.61 -3.44
C LEU A 199 8.70 -12.37 -4.37
N LEU A 200 8.87 -11.93 -5.61
CA LEU A 200 9.79 -12.55 -6.57
C LEU A 200 11.25 -12.47 -6.08
N HIS A 201 11.65 -11.34 -5.49
CA HIS A 201 12.97 -11.17 -4.89
C HIS A 201 13.23 -12.10 -3.69
N ILE A 202 12.19 -12.42 -2.92
CA ILE A 202 12.27 -13.42 -1.84
C ILE A 202 12.30 -14.83 -2.44
N ALA A 203 11.44 -15.11 -3.41
CA ALA A 203 11.31 -16.42 -4.04
C ALA A 203 12.65 -16.89 -4.61
N ASP A 204 13.41 -16.00 -5.28
CA ASP A 204 14.72 -16.33 -5.85
C ASP A 204 15.76 -16.78 -4.81
N ARG A 205 15.64 -16.32 -3.56
CA ARG A 205 16.56 -16.65 -2.46
C ARG A 205 16.08 -17.82 -1.60
N HIS A 206 14.77 -18.05 -1.54
CA HIS A 206 14.14 -19.01 -0.62
C HIS A 206 13.18 -19.97 -1.34
N ARG A 207 13.54 -20.45 -2.55
CA ARG A 207 12.66 -21.28 -3.41
C ARG A 207 12.01 -22.51 -2.76
N ALA A 208 12.59 -23.03 -1.69
CA ALA A 208 12.08 -24.20 -0.97
C ALA A 208 11.03 -23.87 0.10
N ASP A 209 10.73 -22.58 0.36
CA ASP A 209 9.74 -22.21 1.36
C ASP A 209 8.32 -22.61 0.90
N ASP A 210 7.63 -23.35 1.76
CA ASP A 210 6.32 -23.96 1.51
C ASP A 210 5.18 -22.94 1.36
N LEU A 211 5.40 -21.71 1.81
CA LEU A 211 4.45 -20.61 1.71
C LEU A 211 4.50 -19.88 0.36
N LEU A 212 5.57 -20.04 -0.43
CA LEU A 212 5.73 -19.34 -1.71
C LEU A 212 4.62 -19.62 -2.73
N PRO A 213 4.13 -20.86 -2.92
CA PRO A 213 3.09 -21.12 -3.93
C PRO A 213 1.79 -20.38 -3.61
N GLU A 214 1.41 -20.33 -2.34
CA GLU A 214 0.25 -19.56 -1.89
C GLU A 214 0.47 -18.06 -2.10
N ALA A 215 1.61 -17.54 -1.65
CA ALA A 215 1.93 -16.13 -1.79
C ALA A 215 1.87 -15.69 -3.26
N LEU A 216 2.43 -16.49 -4.18
CA LEU A 216 2.42 -16.18 -5.61
C LEU A 216 1.00 -16.23 -6.19
N HIS A 217 0.18 -17.21 -5.81
CA HIS A 217 -1.23 -17.26 -6.19
C HIS A 217 -1.99 -16.01 -5.72
N LEU A 218 -1.82 -15.63 -4.45
CA LEU A 218 -2.48 -14.47 -3.88
C LEU A 218 -1.99 -13.16 -4.52
N ALA A 219 -0.72 -13.08 -4.88
CA ALA A 219 -0.15 -11.94 -5.58
C ALA A 219 -0.73 -11.78 -7.00
N VAL A 220 -0.90 -12.87 -7.76
CA VAL A 220 -1.65 -12.86 -9.03
C VAL A 220 -3.11 -12.49 -8.82
N ARG A 221 -3.74 -12.96 -7.75
CA ARG A 221 -5.12 -12.56 -7.42
C ARG A 221 -5.23 -11.07 -7.09
N ALA A 222 -4.19 -10.49 -6.49
CA ALA A 222 -4.16 -9.08 -6.13
C ALA A 222 -4.22 -8.15 -7.35
N THR A 223 -3.68 -8.55 -8.50
CA THR A 223 -3.75 -7.74 -9.74
C THR A 223 -5.16 -7.67 -10.32
N ARG A 224 -6.02 -8.65 -10.04
CA ARG A 224 -7.44 -8.64 -10.44
C ARG A 224 -8.28 -7.66 -9.62
N TYR A 225 -8.09 -7.68 -8.30
CA TYR A 225 -8.97 -7.03 -7.32
C TYR A 225 -8.40 -5.77 -6.68
N GLY A 226 -7.09 -5.53 -6.79
CA GLY A 226 -6.45 -4.32 -6.31
C GLY A 226 -6.46 -3.18 -7.32
N CYS A 227 -5.85 -2.07 -6.95
CA CYS A 227 -5.55 -1.00 -7.89
C CYS A 227 -4.51 -1.48 -8.92
N THR A 228 -4.66 -1.01 -10.16
CA THR A 228 -3.84 -1.42 -11.31
C THR A 228 -3.31 -0.19 -12.04
N ASP A 229 -2.17 -0.34 -12.71
CA ASP A 229 -1.61 0.61 -13.67
C ASP A 229 -1.16 -0.12 -14.95
N ASP A 230 -0.54 0.61 -15.89
CA ASP A 230 -0.11 0.09 -17.18
C ASP A 230 0.99 -0.98 -17.07
N HIS A 231 1.61 -1.15 -15.91
CA HIS A 231 2.63 -2.17 -15.65
C HIS A 231 2.06 -3.42 -14.97
N THR A 232 0.85 -3.36 -14.41
CA THR A 232 0.32 -4.43 -13.57
C THR A 232 0.20 -5.78 -14.28
N THR A 233 -0.16 -5.80 -15.57
CA THR A 233 -0.24 -7.06 -16.32
C THR A 233 1.11 -7.76 -16.44
N GLN A 234 2.19 -7.01 -16.62
CA GLN A 234 3.54 -7.58 -16.67
C GLN A 234 3.93 -8.21 -15.33
N TYR A 235 3.61 -7.57 -14.20
CA TYR A 235 3.84 -8.14 -12.88
C TYR A 235 3.00 -9.40 -12.65
N SER A 236 1.72 -9.38 -13.02
CA SER A 236 0.84 -10.54 -12.92
C SER A 236 1.39 -11.74 -13.69
N GLN A 237 1.85 -11.50 -14.92
CA GLN A 237 2.43 -12.53 -15.78
C GLN A 237 3.71 -13.13 -15.17
N ARG A 238 4.60 -12.30 -14.61
CA ARG A 238 5.85 -12.76 -13.98
C ARG A 238 5.58 -13.66 -12.77
N ALA A 239 4.68 -13.27 -11.88
CA ALA A 239 4.29 -14.08 -10.72
C ALA A 239 3.64 -15.41 -11.16
N PHE A 240 2.73 -15.35 -12.13
CA PHE A 240 2.10 -16.53 -12.72
C PHE A 240 3.14 -17.50 -13.30
N GLN A 241 4.04 -17.02 -14.15
CA GLN A 241 5.08 -17.85 -14.77
C GLN A 241 6.02 -18.45 -13.72
N TYR A 242 6.37 -17.69 -12.68
CA TYR A 242 7.19 -18.19 -11.58
C TYR A 242 6.49 -19.36 -10.86
N LEU A 243 5.23 -19.17 -10.49
CA LEU A 243 4.41 -20.19 -9.82
C LEU A 243 4.34 -21.48 -10.63
N HIS A 244 3.99 -21.37 -11.91
CA HIS A 244 3.84 -22.52 -12.81
C HIS A 244 5.16 -23.23 -13.10
N ARG A 245 6.28 -22.48 -13.19
CA ARG A 245 7.59 -23.06 -13.48
C ARG A 245 8.19 -23.78 -12.26
N HIS A 246 8.09 -23.19 -11.08
CA HIS A 246 8.80 -23.66 -9.90
C HIS A 246 7.94 -24.54 -8.98
N PHE A 247 6.61 -24.46 -9.09
CA PHE A 247 5.69 -25.22 -8.26
C PHE A 247 4.56 -25.88 -9.09
N PRO A 248 4.87 -26.59 -10.19
CA PRO A 248 3.85 -27.10 -11.13
C PRO A 248 2.80 -27.99 -10.46
N ASP A 249 3.19 -28.79 -9.47
CA ASP A 249 2.31 -29.76 -8.80
C ASP A 249 1.52 -29.17 -7.62
N SER A 250 1.77 -27.90 -7.28
CA SER A 250 1.08 -27.23 -6.18
C SER A 250 -0.41 -27.05 -6.45
N ALA A 251 -1.23 -27.21 -5.41
CA ALA A 251 -2.65 -26.88 -5.48
C ALA A 251 -2.89 -25.40 -5.84
N TRP A 252 -1.95 -24.52 -5.49
CA TRP A 252 -2.01 -23.09 -5.79
C TRP A 252 -1.77 -22.80 -7.28
N THR A 253 -0.93 -23.59 -7.94
CA THR A 253 -0.75 -23.52 -9.41
C THR A 253 -2.03 -23.90 -10.14
N ARG A 254 -2.69 -24.98 -9.72
CA ARG A 254 -4.01 -25.37 -10.27
C ARG A 254 -5.09 -24.31 -10.04
N LYS A 255 -5.06 -23.62 -8.89
CA LYS A 255 -5.97 -22.49 -8.57
C LYS A 255 -5.64 -21.20 -9.33
N THR A 256 -4.56 -21.16 -10.12
CA THR A 256 -4.11 -19.98 -10.86
C THR A 256 -4.07 -20.26 -12.36
N PRO A 257 -5.22 -20.39 -13.05
CA PRO A 257 -5.26 -20.72 -14.48
C PRO A 257 -4.91 -19.53 -15.41
N TYR A 258 -5.02 -18.30 -14.93
CA TYR A 258 -4.78 -17.08 -15.72
C TYR A 258 -4.00 -16.04 -14.91
N TYR A 259 -3.40 -15.09 -15.65
CA TYR A 259 -2.95 -13.80 -15.14
C TYR A 259 -3.84 -12.69 -15.74
N TYR A 260 -3.76 -11.47 -15.18
CA TYR A 260 -4.58 -10.31 -15.54
C TYR A 260 -3.70 -9.15 -15.98
#